data_AF-A0A416F1U1-F1
#
_entry.id   AF-A0A416F1U1-F1
#
_cell.length_a   1.000
_cell.length_b   1.000
_cell.length_c   1.000
_cell.angle_alpha   90.00
_cell.angle_beta   90.00
_cell.angle_gamma   90.00
#
_symmetry.space_group_name_H-M   'P 1'
#
loop_
_entity.id
_entity.type
_entity.pdbx_description
1 polymer ?
#
loop_
_entity_poly.entity_id
_entity_poly.type
_entity_poly.pdbx_seq_one_letter_code
_entity_poly.pdbx_strand_id
1 'polypeptide(L)' 'LCEHEDDIICHSGCDDMADVARYYLEESGQLGELPAHLQNYIDYAAYGRDMELEGTFVVTNHGVYEILR' A
#
# COMPACT_ATOMS: atom_id res chain seq x y z
N LEU A 1 -5.50 -7.81 -21.91
CA LEU A 1 -6.17 -7.25 -20.70
C LEU A 1 -6.46 -8.35 -19.68
N CYS A 2 -7.07 -9.49 -20.05
CA CYS A 2 -7.32 -10.62 -19.12
C CYS A 2 -6.12 -11.53 -18.76
N GLU A 3 -4.93 -11.35 -19.34
CA GLU A 3 -3.80 -12.27 -19.05
C GLU A 3 -3.04 -11.93 -17.75
N HIS A 4 -3.30 -10.76 -17.16
CA HIS A 4 -2.57 -10.22 -16.00
C HIS A 4 -3.50 -9.74 -14.88
N GLU A 5 -4.75 -10.21 -14.86
CA GLU A 5 -5.71 -9.81 -13.81
C GLU A 5 -5.24 -10.29 -12.42
N ASP A 6 -4.63 -11.47 -12.36
CA ASP A 6 -4.05 -12.03 -11.14
C ASP A 6 -2.82 -11.25 -10.64
N ASP A 7 -2.22 -10.41 -11.50
CA ASP A 7 -1.07 -9.58 -11.17
C ASP A 7 -1.48 -8.21 -10.59
N ILE A 8 -2.78 -7.96 -10.36
CA ILE A 8 -3.28 -6.69 -9.83
C ILE A 8 -3.81 -6.87 -8.41
N ILE A 9 -3.20 -6.20 -7.43
CA ILE A 9 -3.73 -6.09 -6.08
C ILE A 9 -4.60 -4.84 -5.98
N CYS A 10 -5.81 -4.99 -5.42
CA CYS A 10 -6.75 -3.90 -5.19
C CYS A 10 -6.80 -3.54 -3.70
N HIS A 11 -6.27 -2.37 -3.34
CA HIS A 11 -6.36 -1.77 -2.01
C HIS A 11 -7.60 -0.88 -1.92
N SER A 12 -8.78 -1.52 -1.86
CA SER A 12 -10.10 -0.86 -1.98
C SER A 12 -10.48 0.07 -0.83
N GLY A 13 -9.77 -0.01 0.31
CA GLY A 13 -9.95 0.88 1.46
C GLY A 13 -8.90 1.99 1.57
N CYS A 14 -8.02 2.12 0.58
CA CYS A 14 -6.95 3.12 0.56
C CYS A 14 -7.29 4.24 -0.41
N ASP A 15 -7.32 5.49 0.06
CA ASP A 15 -7.58 6.66 -0.79
C ASP A 15 -6.28 7.21 -1.40
N ASP A 16 -5.15 6.96 -0.75
CA ASP A 16 -3.82 7.38 -1.19
C ASP A 16 -2.72 6.37 -0.80
N MET A 17 -1.48 6.67 -1.18
CA MET A 17 -0.32 5.83 -0.88
C MET A 17 0.05 5.78 0.61
N ALA A 18 -0.39 6.76 1.42
CA ALA A 18 -0.16 6.71 2.87
C ALA A 18 -1.09 5.69 3.53
N ASP A 19 -2.32 5.54 3.04
CA ASP A 19 -3.22 4.48 3.46
C ASP A 19 -2.70 3.10 3.06
N VAL A 20 -2.17 2.95 1.83
CA VAL A 20 -1.52 1.70 1.40
C VAL A 20 -0.33 1.37 2.31
N ALA A 21 0.53 2.34 2.59
CA ALA A 21 1.66 2.18 3.50
C ALA A 21 1.22 1.73 4.90
N ARG A 22 0.13 2.30 5.43
CA ARG A 22 -0.45 1.90 6.71
C ARG A 22 -0.97 0.47 6.66
N TYR A 23 -1.73 0.11 5.63
CA TYR A 23 -2.26 -1.24 5.43
C TYR A 23 -1.14 -2.28 5.40
N TYR A 24 -0.04 -2.01 4.69
CA TYR A 24 1.12 -2.90 4.62
C TYR A 24 1.79 -3.12 5.99
N LEU A 25 1.93 -2.06 6.79
CA LEU A 25 2.60 -2.11 8.10
C LEU A 25 1.73 -2.68 9.23
N GLU A 26 0.43 -2.39 9.21
CA GLU A 26 -0.47 -2.69 10.33
C GLU A 26 -1.34 -3.94 10.09
N GLU A 27 -1.82 -4.12 8.85
CA GLU A 27 -2.85 -5.13 8.55
C GLU A 27 -2.31 -6.33 7.76
N SER A 28 -1.34 -6.12 6.86
CA SER A 28 -0.77 -7.20 6.06
C SER A 28 0.25 -8.06 6.82
N GLY A 29 0.87 -7.50 7.87
CA GLY A 29 1.92 -8.13 8.66
C GLY A 29 3.24 -8.38 7.91
N GLN A 30 3.38 -7.92 6.65
CA GLN A 30 4.55 -8.20 5.81
C GLN A 30 5.86 -7.59 6.33
N LEU A 31 5.80 -6.55 7.15
CA LEU A 31 6.96 -5.90 7.78
C LEU A 31 7.18 -6.30 9.24
N GLY A 32 6.46 -7.33 9.71
CA GLY A 32 6.43 -7.75 11.11
C GLY A 32 5.43 -6.96 11.96
N GLU A 33 5.00 -7.52 13.09
CA GLU A 33 4.09 -6.83 14.01
C GLU A 33 4.76 -5.58 14.60
N LEU A 34 4.52 -4.42 13.99
CA LEU A 34 4.97 -3.16 14.54
C LEU A 34 4.24 -2.91 15.87
N PRO A 35 4.98 -2.72 16.99
CA PRO A 35 4.35 -2.46 18.27
C PRO A 35 3.40 -1.26 18.19
N ALA A 36 2.20 -1.37 18.75
CA ALA A 36 1.16 -0.34 18.65
C ALA A 36 1.62 1.06 19.12
N HIS A 37 2.58 1.12 20.05
CA HIS A 37 3.12 2.38 20.54
C HIS A 37 4.06 3.07 19.54
N LEU A 38 4.59 2.36 18.53
CA LEU A 38 5.45 2.91 17.48
C LEU A 38 4.68 3.32 16.21
N GLN A 39 3.48 2.77 15.98
CA GLN A 39 2.63 3.09 14.82
C GLN A 39 2.44 4.61 14.65
N ASN A 40 2.17 5.33 15.75
CA ASN A 40 1.96 6.79 15.74
C ASN A 40 3.21 7.63 15.41
N TYR A 41 4.38 7.01 15.32
CA TYR A 41 5.65 7.69 15.00
C TYR A 41 6.11 7.44 13.56
N ILE A 42 5.37 6.64 12.79
CA ILE A 42 5.69 6.39 11.39
C ILE A 42 5.16 7.51 10.50
N ASP A 43 6.02 7.99 9.62
CA ASP A 43 5.64 8.86 8.52
C ASP A 43 5.15 8.01 7.34
N TYR A 44 3.86 7.65 7.37
CA TYR A 44 3.23 6.84 6.33
C TYR A 44 3.21 7.53 4.97
N ALA A 45 3.23 8.86 4.93
CA ALA A 45 3.27 9.61 3.68
C ALA A 45 4.64 9.50 3.01
N ALA A 46 5.73 9.62 3.78
CA ALA A 46 7.07 9.39 3.29
C ALA A 46 7.25 7.93 2.82
N TYR A 47 6.77 6.96 3.60
CA TYR A 47 6.91 5.56 3.25
C TYR A 47 6.09 5.20 1.99
N GLY A 48 4.83 5.66 1.91
CA GLY A 48 3.98 5.45 0.73
C GLY A 48 4.55 6.09 -0.54
N ARG A 49 5.19 7.25 -0.43
CA ARG A 49 5.92 7.87 -1.56
C ARG A 49 7.07 6.99 -2.03
N ASP A 50 7.85 6.45 -1.11
CA ASP A 50 8.98 5.58 -1.46
C ASP A 50 8.47 4.27 -2.11
N MET A 51 7.35 3.72 -1.64
CA MET A 51 6.65 2.60 -2.31
C MET A 51 6.23 2.94 -3.74
N GLU A 52 5.67 4.12 -3.97
CA GLU A 52 5.25 4.56 -5.31
C GLU A 52 6.45 4.68 -6.27
N LEU A 53 7.62 5.10 -5.76
CA LEU A 53 8.85 5.21 -6.54
C LEU A 53 9.44 3.85 -6.94
N GLU A 54 9.31 2.85 -6.07
CA GLU A 54 9.88 1.51 -6.29
C GLU A 54 8.90 0.55 -7.01
N GLY A 55 7.60 0.73 -6.80
CA GLY A 55 6.54 -0.14 -7.31
C GLY A 55 5.80 0.41 -8.52
N THR A 56 4.59 -0.09 -8.75
CA THR A 56 3.68 0.44 -9.77
C THR A 56 2.29 0.52 -9.18
N PHE A 57 1.90 1.73 -8.80
CA PHE A 57 0.62 2.03 -8.17
C PHE A 57 -0.21 2.98 -9.02
N VAL A 58 -1.53 2.77 -9.00
CA VAL A 58 -2.51 3.61 -9.69
C VAL A 58 -3.57 4.02 -8.69
N VAL A 59 -3.57 5.29 -8.31
CA VAL A 59 -4.57 5.89 -7.41
C VAL A 59 -5.82 6.24 -8.21
N THR A 60 -7.00 5.81 -7.73
CA THR A 60 -8.28 6.06 -8.37
C THR A 60 -9.35 6.45 -7.36
N ASN A 61 -10.52 6.90 -7.83
CA ASN A 61 -11.68 7.16 -6.96
C ASN A 61 -12.30 5.89 -6.34
N HIS A 62 -11.78 4.69 -6.67
CA HIS A 62 -12.28 3.39 -6.20
C HIS A 62 -11.21 2.60 -5.43
N GLY A 63 -10.14 3.28 -5.01
CA GLY A 63 -9.02 2.68 -4.28
C GLY A 63 -7.70 2.79 -5.04
N VAL A 64 -6.65 2.23 -4.44
CA VAL A 64 -5.31 2.14 -5.03
C VAL A 64 -5.08 0.75 -5.60
N TYR A 65 -4.61 0.68 -6.83
CA TYR A 65 -4.25 -0.57 -7.50
C TYR A 65 -2.75 -0.71 -7.61
N GLU A 66 -2.23 -1.86 -7.23
CA GLU A 66 -0.83 -2.21 -7.35
C GLU A 66 -0.66 -3.27 -8.45
N ILE A 67 0.29 -3.05 -9.35
CA ILE A 67 0.59 -3.95 -10.47
C ILE A 67 1.87 -4.70 -10.15
N LEU A 68 1.73 -5.98 -9.86
CA LEU A 68 2.83 -6.91 -9.65
C LEU A 68 3.55 -7.18 -10.98
N ARG A 69 4.87 -7.29 -10.93
CA ARG A 69 5.74 -7.59 -12.09
C ARG A 69 6.48 -8.90 -11.91
#